data_AF-A0A069IRS3-F1
#
_entry.id   AF-A0A069IRS3-F1
#
_cell.length_a   1.000
_cell.length_b   1.000
_cell.length_c   1.000
_cell.angle_alpha   90.00
_cell.angle_beta   90.00
_cell.angle_gamma   90.00
#
_symmetry.space_group_name_H-M   'P 1'
#
loop_
_entity.id
_entity.type
_entity.pdbx_description
1 polymer ?
#
loop_
_entity_poly.entity_id
_entity_poly.type
_entity_poly.pdbx_seq_one_letter_code
_entity_poly.pdbx_strand_id
1 'polypeptide(L)'
;MTDDAFDRVFGSTPRRPSFTEKVARGEAFGGQIDPRHAMAVEAASVAPAPGEYRAFGFLPAGNVNLSCEVRWWMEGTIVPEGLAFPYRLLMEVGFSGEDTLRLRLPDKVIEITGRRLEPLRQALMRQQVTFLQQWTSLVWPAKPTDVAVIKRILVAR
;
A
#
# COMPACT_ATOMS: atom_id res chain seq x y z
N MET A 1 -42.05 -16.32 38.92
CA MET A 1 -41.51 -14.95 38.90
C MET A 1 -40.42 -14.94 37.86
N THR A 2 -40.79 -14.42 36.70
CA THR A 2 -40.14 -14.50 35.39
C THR A 2 -39.15 -13.34 35.17
N ASP A 3 -38.11 -13.62 34.40
CA ASP A 3 -37.03 -12.74 33.93
C ASP A 3 -37.48 -11.64 32.94
N ASP A 4 -38.68 -11.09 33.11
CA ASP A 4 -39.31 -10.13 32.16
C ASP A 4 -39.13 -8.65 32.55
N ALA A 5 -38.32 -8.34 33.57
CA ALA A 5 -38.19 -6.97 34.08
C ALA A 5 -36.98 -6.19 33.56
N PHE A 6 -35.99 -6.83 32.93
CA PHE A 6 -34.75 -6.17 32.49
C PHE A 6 -34.81 -5.65 31.04
N ASP A 7 -35.67 -6.23 30.19
CA ASP A 7 -35.73 -5.94 28.75
C ASP A 7 -36.60 -4.71 28.38
N ARG A 8 -37.24 -4.05 29.36
CA ARG A 8 -38.10 -2.88 29.12
C ARG A 8 -37.42 -1.52 29.25
N VAL A 9 -36.19 -1.45 29.78
CA VAL A 9 -35.49 -0.17 30.02
C VAL A 9 -34.60 0.22 28.83
N PHE A 10 -34.14 -0.75 28.05
CA PHE A 10 -33.29 -0.50 26.88
C PHE A 10 -34.10 -0.67 25.60
N GLY A 11 -34.90 0.37 25.30
CA GLY A 11 -35.58 0.50 24.02
C GLY A 11 -34.63 0.21 22.87
N SER A 12 -35.02 -0.75 22.04
CA SER A 12 -34.33 -1.21 20.85
C SER A 12 -34.16 -0.06 19.85
N THR A 13 -33.04 0.65 19.95
CA THR A 13 -32.56 1.59 18.93
C THR A 13 -32.51 0.88 17.56
N PRO A 14 -33.00 1.49 16.47
CA PRO A 14 -32.90 0.90 15.15
C PRO A 14 -31.43 0.62 14.83
N ARG A 15 -31.13 -0.65 14.59
CA ARG A 15 -29.78 -1.16 14.32
C ARG A 15 -29.24 -0.44 13.08
N ARG A 16 -28.28 0.48 13.28
CA ARG A 16 -27.53 1.06 12.17
C ARG A 16 -26.83 -0.09 11.44
N PRO A 17 -26.97 -0.22 10.11
CA PRO A 17 -26.35 -1.31 9.37
C PRO A 17 -24.84 -1.28 9.53
N SER A 18 -24.28 -2.46 9.76
CA SER A 18 -22.85 -2.67 9.96
C SER A 18 -22.06 -2.40 8.67
N PHE A 19 -20.77 -2.10 8.79
CA PHE A 19 -19.91 -1.78 7.64
C PHE A 19 -19.89 -2.92 6.61
N THR A 20 -19.95 -4.17 7.07
CA THR A 20 -20.09 -5.37 6.25
C THR A 20 -21.37 -5.40 5.40
N GLU A 21 -22.50 -4.91 5.93
CA GLU A 21 -23.76 -4.80 5.16
C GLU A 21 -23.72 -3.67 4.13
N LYS A 22 -22.95 -2.60 4.39
CA LYS A 22 -22.80 -1.47 3.45
C LYS A 22 -21.86 -1.77 2.29
N VAL A 23 -20.78 -2.53 2.56
CA VAL A 23 -19.83 -2.99 1.54
C VAL A 23 -20.46 -4.06 0.64
N ALA A 24 -21.29 -4.94 1.20
CA ALA A 24 -22.02 -5.94 0.42
C ALA A 24 -23.12 -5.35 -0.49
N ARG A 25 -23.63 -4.15 -0.19
CA ARG A 25 -24.62 -3.44 -1.02
C ARG A 25 -24.03 -2.52 -2.08
N GLY A 26 -22.70 -2.35 -2.13
CA GLY A 26 -22.06 -1.47 -3.10
C GLY A 26 -22.43 0.01 -2.96
N GLU A 27 -22.79 0.48 -1.74
CA GLU A 27 -23.09 1.89 -1.53
C GLU A 27 -21.79 2.71 -1.43
N ALA A 28 -21.54 3.47 -2.50
CA ALA A 28 -20.43 4.40 -2.61
C ALA A 28 -20.58 5.58 -1.63
N PHE A 29 -19.54 5.83 -0.82
CA PHE A 29 -19.39 7.11 -0.15
C PHE A 29 -19.01 8.17 -1.20
N GLY A 30 -19.99 9.02 -1.56
CA GLY A 30 -19.73 10.27 -2.28
C GLY A 30 -19.34 10.11 -3.75
N GLY A 31 -20.08 9.32 -4.53
CA GLY A 31 -20.47 9.58 -5.93
C GLY A 31 -19.43 9.84 -7.03
N GLN A 32 -18.13 9.97 -6.73
CA GLN A 32 -17.12 10.27 -7.74
C GLN A 32 -15.86 9.46 -7.46
N ILE A 33 -15.81 8.29 -8.10
CA ILE A 33 -14.60 7.48 -8.20
C ILE A 33 -13.69 8.26 -9.16
N ASP A 34 -12.79 9.07 -8.61
CA ASP A 34 -11.70 9.63 -9.39
C ASP A 34 -10.90 8.43 -9.96
N PRO A 35 -10.83 8.23 -11.29
CA PRO A 35 -10.28 7.02 -11.91
C PRO A 35 -8.82 6.76 -11.50
N ARG A 36 -8.10 7.82 -11.09
CA ARG A 36 -6.73 7.71 -10.53
C ARG A 36 -6.73 7.17 -9.10
N HIS A 37 -7.72 7.53 -8.30
CA HIS A 37 -7.94 6.93 -6.97
C HIS A 37 -8.44 5.49 -7.09
N ALA A 38 -9.31 5.18 -8.06
CA ALA A 38 -9.76 3.82 -8.32
C ALA A 38 -8.59 2.90 -8.65
N MET A 39 -7.70 3.33 -9.55
CA MET A 39 -6.48 2.57 -9.88
C MET A 39 -5.50 2.47 -8.70
N ALA A 40 -5.36 3.53 -7.89
CA ALA A 40 -4.52 3.49 -6.69
C ALA A 40 -5.08 2.54 -5.62
N VAL A 41 -6.41 2.51 -5.47
CA VAL A 41 -7.12 1.59 -4.59
C VAL A 41 -7.01 0.16 -5.14
N GLU A 42 -7.24 -0.08 -6.43
CA GLU A 42 -7.14 -1.40 -7.07
C GLU A 42 -5.71 -1.98 -7.03
N ALA A 43 -4.69 -1.12 -7.20
CA ALA A 43 -3.30 -1.49 -6.98
C ALA A 43 -3.00 -1.83 -5.50
N ALA A 44 -3.71 -1.19 -4.56
CA ALA A 44 -3.53 -1.35 -3.12
C ALA A 44 -4.43 -2.43 -2.48
N SER A 45 -5.57 -2.81 -3.05
CA SER A 45 -6.61 -3.58 -2.38
C SER A 45 -6.71 -5.05 -2.78
N VAL A 46 -5.87 -5.51 -3.71
CA VAL A 46 -5.79 -6.93 -4.08
C VAL A 46 -4.47 -7.49 -3.58
N ALA A 47 -4.53 -8.35 -2.55
CA ALA A 47 -3.40 -9.19 -2.19
C ALA A 47 -2.96 -9.97 -3.46
N PRO A 48 -1.70 -9.84 -3.92
CA PRO A 48 -1.28 -10.48 -5.15
C PRO A 48 -1.43 -12.00 -5.04
N ALA A 49 -1.79 -12.64 -6.16
CA ALA A 49 -1.72 -14.08 -6.25
C ALA A 49 -0.26 -14.53 -5.99
N PRO A 50 -0.04 -15.70 -5.37
CA PRO A 50 1.31 -16.22 -5.15
C PRO A 50 2.08 -16.24 -6.48
N GLY A 51 3.21 -15.53 -6.54
CA GLY A 51 4.07 -15.47 -7.73
C GLY A 51 3.82 -14.30 -8.69
N GLU A 52 2.89 -13.39 -8.40
CA GLU A 52 2.72 -12.15 -9.19
C GLU A 52 3.58 -11.01 -8.62
N TYR A 53 4.22 -10.22 -9.48
CA TYR A 53 5.02 -9.07 -9.05
C TYR A 53 4.13 -7.84 -8.81
N ARG A 54 4.31 -7.18 -7.66
CA ARG A 54 3.80 -5.84 -7.39
C ARG A 54 4.93 -4.95 -6.87
N ALA A 55 5.10 -3.79 -7.50
CA ALA A 55 6.08 -2.81 -7.06
C ALA A 55 5.78 -2.24 -5.68
N PHE A 56 4.49 -2.09 -5.34
CA PHE A 56 4.04 -1.55 -4.06
C PHE A 56 2.60 -1.96 -3.78
N GLY A 57 2.18 -1.83 -2.52
CA GLY A 57 0.80 -2.09 -2.12
C GLY A 57 0.55 -1.95 -0.63
N PHE A 58 -0.53 -2.56 -0.17
CA PHE A 58 -0.96 -2.58 1.22
C PHE A 58 -0.97 -4.01 1.77
N LEU A 59 -0.39 -4.20 2.96
CA LEU A 59 -0.49 -5.43 3.73
C LEU A 59 -1.63 -5.26 4.74
N PRO A 60 -2.62 -6.16 4.76
CA PRO A 60 -3.71 -6.14 5.73
C PRO A 60 -3.18 -6.55 7.12
N ALA A 61 -2.43 -5.66 7.76
CA ALA A 61 -2.26 -5.69 9.20
C ALA A 61 -3.41 -4.89 9.80
N GLY A 62 -4.08 -5.43 10.81
CA GLY A 62 -5.33 -4.91 11.38
C GLY A 62 -5.25 -3.55 12.09
N ASN A 63 -4.28 -2.70 11.75
CA ASN A 63 -4.16 -1.31 12.20
C ASN A 63 -3.46 -0.50 11.11
N VAL A 64 -3.78 0.80 11.05
CA VAL A 64 -3.17 1.80 10.16
C VAL A 64 -1.66 1.64 10.19
N ASN A 65 -1.07 1.08 9.12
CA ASN A 65 0.37 0.85 9.06
C ASN A 65 1.08 2.20 8.94
N LEU A 66 1.70 2.66 10.02
CA LEU A 66 2.43 3.94 10.10
C LEU A 66 3.84 3.85 9.48
N SER A 67 4.15 2.74 8.80
CA SER A 67 5.46 2.47 8.23
C SER A 67 5.37 1.86 6.84
N CYS A 68 6.40 2.13 6.04
CA CYS A 68 6.61 1.52 4.74
C CYS A 68 7.83 0.61 4.81
N GLU A 69 7.65 -0.64 4.39
CA GLU A 69 8.73 -1.59 4.16
C GLU A 69 9.29 -1.40 2.74
N VAL A 70 10.59 -1.53 2.57
CA VAL A 70 11.28 -1.42 1.29
C VAL A 70 12.16 -2.64 1.15
N ARG A 71 11.93 -3.44 0.10
CA ARG A 71 12.67 -4.68 -0.17
C ARG A 71 13.38 -4.62 -1.51
N TRP A 72 14.65 -5.00 -1.52
CA TRP A 72 15.46 -5.19 -2.71
C TRP A 72 16.17 -6.54 -2.68
N TRP A 73 16.86 -6.87 -3.75
CA TRP A 73 17.58 -8.14 -3.89
C TRP A 73 19.08 -7.86 -3.91
N MET A 74 19.85 -8.63 -3.16
CA MET A 74 21.31 -8.57 -3.30
C MET A 74 21.71 -8.99 -4.72
N GLU A 75 22.66 -8.26 -5.30
CA GLU A 75 23.06 -8.41 -6.70
C GLU A 75 23.44 -9.86 -7.04
N GLY A 76 22.83 -10.41 -8.09
CA GLY A 76 23.07 -11.79 -8.53
C GLY A 76 22.44 -12.88 -7.65
N THR A 77 21.63 -12.54 -6.64
CA THR A 77 21.03 -13.51 -5.72
C THR A 77 19.50 -13.40 -5.64
N ILE A 78 18.88 -14.39 -5.00
CA ILE A 78 17.47 -14.37 -4.58
C ILE A 78 17.31 -14.00 -3.09
N VAL A 79 18.37 -13.50 -2.45
CA VAL A 79 18.32 -13.15 -1.03
C VAL A 79 17.76 -11.73 -0.92
N PRO A 80 16.59 -11.55 -0.29
CA PRO A 80 16.02 -10.22 -0.11
C PRO A 80 16.76 -9.50 1.01
N GLU A 81 17.01 -8.22 0.79
CA GLU A 81 17.37 -7.26 1.82
C GLU A 81 16.23 -6.26 1.94
N GLY A 82 16.06 -5.67 3.12
CA GLY A 82 15.02 -4.68 3.29
C GLY A 82 15.21 -3.81 4.51
N LEU A 83 14.51 -2.70 4.50
CA LEU A 83 14.37 -1.81 5.63
C LEU A 83 12.92 -1.41 5.79
N ALA A 84 12.53 -1.03 7.00
CA ALA A 84 11.26 -0.37 7.24
C ALA A 84 11.53 1.05 7.73
N PHE A 85 10.73 2.01 7.28
CA PHE A 85 10.74 3.37 7.81
C PHE A 85 9.34 3.80 8.25
N PRO A 86 9.20 4.45 9.41
CA PRO A 86 7.97 5.13 9.78
C PRO A 86 7.71 6.33 8.87
N TYR A 87 6.46 6.54 8.44
CA TYR A 87 6.07 7.68 7.59
C TYR A 87 6.37 9.03 8.24
N ARG A 88 6.33 9.13 9.57
CA ARG A 88 6.73 10.34 10.31
C ARG A 88 8.19 10.75 10.08
N LEU A 89 9.04 9.84 9.61
CA LEU A 89 10.44 10.12 9.28
C LEU A 89 10.63 10.46 7.80
N LEU A 90 9.62 10.28 6.95
CA LEU A 90 9.69 10.65 5.54
C LEU A 90 9.61 12.17 5.40
N MET A 91 10.76 12.80 5.21
CA MET A 91 10.89 14.26 5.15
C MET A 91 10.50 14.81 3.78
N GLU A 92 10.86 14.09 2.72
CA GLU A 92 10.66 14.55 1.34
C GLU A 92 10.49 13.36 0.39
N VAL A 93 9.61 13.53 -0.59
CA VAL A 93 9.46 12.63 -1.75
C VAL A 93 9.81 13.42 -3.00
N GLY A 94 11.08 13.37 -3.39
CA GLY A 94 11.57 13.95 -4.63
C GLY A 94 11.24 13.07 -5.82
N PHE A 95 10.82 13.68 -6.94
CA PHE A 95 10.54 12.96 -8.17
C PHE A 95 11.25 13.65 -9.33
N SER A 96 12.09 12.88 -10.03
CA SER A 96 12.90 13.37 -11.14
C SER A 96 12.50 12.62 -12.40
N GLY A 97 11.83 13.33 -13.33
CA GLY A 97 11.28 12.71 -14.53
C GLY A 97 10.14 11.75 -14.20
N GLU A 98 10.05 10.63 -14.93
CA GLU A 98 9.02 9.59 -14.72
C GLU A 98 9.56 8.28 -14.10
N ASP A 99 10.88 8.20 -13.94
CA ASP A 99 11.58 6.93 -13.69
C ASP A 99 12.37 6.91 -12.38
N THR A 100 12.51 8.04 -11.69
CA THR A 100 13.32 8.13 -10.46
C THR A 100 12.57 8.83 -9.33
N LEU A 101 12.41 8.11 -8.22
CA LEU A 101 11.90 8.60 -6.94
C LEU A 101 13.01 8.65 -5.91
N ARG A 102 13.02 9.69 -5.08
CA ARG A 102 13.99 9.87 -3.99
C ARG A 102 13.25 10.14 -2.69
N LEU A 103 13.39 9.22 -1.74
CA LEU A 103 12.80 9.34 -0.41
C LEU A 103 13.87 9.81 0.56
N ARG A 104 13.67 10.98 1.16
CA ARG A 104 14.60 11.53 2.13
C ARG A 104 14.15 11.21 3.54
N LEU A 105 15.00 10.51 4.27
CA LEU A 105 14.85 10.20 5.69
C LEU A 105 15.93 10.99 6.47
N PRO A 106 15.88 11.05 7.82
CA PRO A 106 16.86 11.82 8.60
C PRO A 106 18.27 11.25 8.52
N ASP A 107 18.38 9.93 8.36
CA ASP A 107 19.63 9.15 8.43
C ASP A 107 20.07 8.54 7.10
N LYS A 108 19.25 8.68 6.04
CA LYS A 108 19.49 8.03 4.74
C LYS A 108 18.64 8.61 3.63
N VAL A 109 19.03 8.30 2.41
CA VAL A 109 18.28 8.58 1.19
C VAL A 109 18.02 7.27 0.46
N ILE A 110 16.76 7.02 0.14
CA ILE A 110 16.34 5.86 -0.66
C ILE A 110 16.07 6.35 -2.07
N GLU A 111 16.87 5.89 -3.03
CA GLU A 111 16.66 6.16 -4.45
C GLU A 111 16.03 4.95 -5.12
N ILE A 112 14.90 5.17 -5.77
CA ILE A 112 14.08 4.16 -6.42
C ILE A 112 14.07 4.49 -7.90
N THR A 113 14.64 3.62 -8.71
CA THR A 113 14.62 3.76 -10.17
C THR A 113 13.75 2.68 -10.79
N GLY A 114 12.96 3.05 -11.79
CA GLY A 114 11.91 2.19 -12.30
C GLY A 114 11.28 2.70 -13.58
N ARG A 115 10.00 2.42 -13.73
CA ARG A 115 9.11 2.98 -14.75
C ARG A 115 7.70 3.09 -14.17
N ARG A 116 6.91 4.04 -14.67
CA ARG A 116 5.53 4.32 -14.21
C ARG A 116 5.49 4.48 -12.68
N LEU A 117 6.40 5.27 -12.13
CA LEU A 117 6.52 5.48 -10.68
C LEU A 117 5.59 6.58 -10.14
N GLU A 118 4.90 7.32 -11.00
CA GLU A 118 3.97 8.39 -10.59
C GLU A 118 2.85 7.90 -9.63
N PRO A 119 2.19 6.74 -9.86
CA PRO A 119 1.21 6.23 -8.90
C PRO A 119 1.84 5.91 -7.53
N LEU A 120 3.07 5.41 -7.52
CA LEU A 120 3.80 5.14 -6.29
C LEU A 120 4.11 6.44 -5.53
N ARG A 121 4.53 7.49 -6.24
CA ARG A 121 4.76 8.83 -5.67
C ARG A 121 3.52 9.33 -4.94
N GLN A 122 2.37 9.29 -5.62
CA GLN A 122 1.10 9.77 -5.07
C GLN A 122 0.68 8.97 -3.84
N ALA A 123 0.84 7.64 -3.89
CA ALA A 123 0.52 6.77 -2.76
C ALA A 123 1.45 6.99 -1.55
N LEU A 124 2.75 7.23 -1.78
CA LEU A 124 3.71 7.56 -0.72
C LEU A 124 3.40 8.91 -0.05
N MET A 125 3.06 9.93 -0.84
CA MET A 125 2.64 11.25 -0.31
C MET A 125 1.38 11.15 0.57
N ARG A 126 0.49 10.21 0.25
CA ARG A 126 -0.74 9.94 1.00
C ARG A 126 -0.55 8.95 2.15
N GLN A 127 0.66 8.43 2.35
CA GLN A 127 0.98 7.42 3.35
C GLN A 127 0.15 6.14 3.21
N GLN A 128 -0.16 5.76 1.97
CA GLN A 128 -1.05 4.62 1.64
C GLN A 128 -0.27 3.34 1.30
N VAL A 129 1.06 3.41 1.24
CA VAL A 129 1.91 2.27 0.86
C VAL A 129 2.48 1.61 2.11
N THR A 130 2.35 0.29 2.24
CA THR A 130 2.98 -0.43 3.36
C THR A 130 4.22 -1.18 2.94
N PHE A 131 4.39 -1.45 1.64
CA PHE A 131 5.58 -2.11 1.12
C PHE A 131 5.96 -1.60 -0.27
N LEU A 132 7.27 -1.61 -0.56
CA LEU A 132 7.90 -1.39 -1.84
C LEU A 132 8.79 -2.58 -2.18
N GLN A 133 8.81 -3.01 -3.43
CA GLN A 133 9.52 -4.21 -3.83
C GLN A 133 10.22 -4.05 -5.18
N GLN A 134 11.54 -4.26 -5.16
CA GLN A 134 12.34 -4.34 -6.38
C GLN A 134 11.94 -5.57 -7.20
N TRP A 135 11.83 -5.40 -8.50
CA TRP A 135 11.69 -6.48 -9.46
C TRP A 135 13.03 -7.18 -9.69
N THR A 136 12.99 -8.51 -9.82
CA THR A 136 14.12 -9.31 -10.28
C THR A 136 13.61 -10.44 -11.17
N SER A 137 14.31 -10.69 -12.27
CA SER A 137 14.00 -11.80 -13.18
C SER A 137 14.21 -13.17 -12.53
N LEU A 138 14.98 -13.25 -11.44
CA LEU A 138 15.23 -14.50 -10.71
C LEU A 138 13.99 -14.97 -9.92
N VAL A 139 13.16 -14.04 -9.46
CA VAL A 139 11.96 -14.32 -8.66
C VAL A 139 10.71 -14.21 -9.53
N TRP A 140 10.66 -13.23 -10.43
CA TRP A 140 9.59 -13.07 -11.40
C TRP A 140 10.14 -13.13 -12.83
N PRO A 141 10.16 -14.33 -13.44
CA PRO A 141 10.71 -14.50 -14.79
C PRO A 141 9.90 -13.76 -15.84
N ALA A 142 8.58 -13.62 -15.63
CA ALA A 142 7.73 -12.81 -16.47
C ALA A 142 8.03 -11.32 -16.24
N LYS A 143 8.43 -10.62 -17.31
CA LYS A 143 8.55 -9.17 -17.27
C LYS A 143 7.15 -8.57 -17.12
N PRO A 144 6.89 -7.78 -16.08
CA PRO A 144 5.69 -7.00 -16.03
C PRO A 144 5.73 -6.03 -17.22
N THR A 145 4.60 -5.72 -17.85
CA THR A 145 4.54 -4.77 -18.98
C THR A 145 3.67 -3.57 -18.65
N ASP A 146 2.50 -3.80 -18.07
CA ASP A 146 1.50 -2.75 -17.84
C ASP A 146 1.42 -2.21 -16.42
N VAL A 147 2.34 -2.63 -15.55
CA VAL A 147 2.40 -2.19 -14.15
C VAL A 147 3.65 -1.35 -13.87
N ALA A 148 3.59 -0.59 -12.78
CA ALA A 148 4.74 0.04 -12.17
C ALA A 148 5.82 -1.00 -11.87
N VAL A 149 7.07 -0.68 -12.17
CA VAL A 149 8.20 -1.58 -11.92
C VAL A 149 9.32 -0.80 -11.27
N ILE A 150 9.74 -1.26 -10.11
CA ILE A 150 10.95 -0.79 -9.44
C ILE A 150 12.10 -1.66 -9.91
N LYS A 151 12.96 -1.13 -10.77
CA LYS A 151 14.11 -1.86 -11.31
C LYS A 151 15.26 -1.92 -10.30
N ARG A 152 15.44 -0.86 -9.52
CA ARG A 152 16.55 -0.72 -8.60
C ARG A 152 16.14 0.10 -7.39
N ILE A 153 16.59 -0.32 -6.21
CA ILE A 153 16.53 0.46 -4.99
C ILE A 153 17.96 0.63 -4.48
N LEU A 154 18.34 1.85 -4.16
CA LEU A 154 19.62 2.19 -3.54
C LEU A 154 19.36 2.89 -2.21
N VAL A 155 20.11 2.51 -1.19
CA VAL A 155 20.05 3.12 0.13
C VAL A 155 21.41 3.76 0.42
N ALA A 156 21.47 5.08 0.35
CA ALA A 156 22.65 5.86 0.71
C ALA A 156 22.53 6.37 2.15
N ARG A 157 23.63 6.35 2.90
CA ARG A 157 23.72 6.92 4.26
C ARG A 157 24.04 8.40 4.21
#